data_AF-A0A699YG53-F1
#
_entry.id   AF-A0A699YG53-F1
#
_cell.length_a   1.000
_cell.length_b   1.000
_cell.length_c   1.000
_cell.angle_alpha   90.00
_cell.angle_beta   90.00
_cell.angle_gamma   90.00
#
_symmetry.space_group_name_H-M   'P 1'
#
loop_
_entity.id
_entity.type
_entity.pdbx_description
1 polymer ?
#
loop_
_entity_poly.entity_id
_entity_poly.type
_entity_poly.pdbx_seq_one_letter_code
_entity_poly.pdbx_strand_id
1 'polypeptide(L)'
;MAMPDPDSVLPRVLMVLVDGLGDVSVPALGDRTPLEVAHTPILDAIAGRLYPYVGVCAAAGLNGLLDPVEPGLACGSDTAHMSLFGYDPRIHYRGRGAFESMGAGISMAPGDIAFKCNFATLDTGSGVVVRRRADRNFEHLGPELCQALDGLRLPNFPEHCVKCRYATEHRCGIAVSGPSLSDAVQGTDPLKDALPLLRCVPEDGSAEAAMTAELVNELSDEIRRVLEEHPVNQQRREQARHGMAAAMVAPTKIIAGR
;
A
#
# COMPACT_ATOMS: atom_id res chain seq x y z
N MET A 1 -2.72 -28.23 22.14
CA MET A 1 -2.02 -28.81 20.99
C MET A 1 -0.64 -29.19 21.48
N ALA A 2 -0.26 -30.47 21.48
CA ALA A 2 1.07 -30.89 21.92
C ALA A 2 2.11 -30.27 20.97
N MET A 3 3.18 -29.71 21.53
CA MET A 3 4.32 -29.25 20.74
C MET A 3 4.90 -30.47 20.00
N PRO A 4 5.16 -30.37 18.68
CA PRO A 4 5.74 -31.48 17.93
C PRO A 4 7.10 -31.87 18.50
N ASP A 5 7.42 -33.15 18.39
CA ASP A 5 8.70 -33.75 18.79
C ASP A 5 9.87 -32.95 18.17
N PRO A 6 10.81 -32.44 18.98
CA PRO A 6 11.96 -31.66 18.48
C PRO A 6 12.85 -32.44 17.51
N ASP A 7 12.79 -33.77 17.49
CA ASP A 7 13.52 -34.63 16.55
C ASP A 7 12.71 -34.99 15.29
N SER A 8 11.46 -34.52 15.19
CA SER A 8 10.65 -34.72 13.98
C SER A 8 11.08 -33.79 12.86
N VAL A 9 11.55 -34.36 11.74
CA VAL A 9 11.78 -33.61 10.51
C VAL A 9 10.44 -33.26 9.91
N LEU A 10 9.94 -32.06 10.21
CA LEU A 10 8.74 -31.54 9.58
C LEU A 10 8.95 -31.43 8.06
N PRO A 11 7.97 -31.83 7.25
CA PRO A 11 8.04 -31.62 5.80
C PRO A 11 8.16 -30.12 5.51
N ARG A 12 9.06 -29.76 4.61
CA ARG A 12 9.21 -28.39 4.13
C ARG A 12 8.14 -28.11 3.10
N VAL A 13 7.52 -26.94 3.18
CA VAL A 13 6.51 -26.48 2.22
C VAL A 13 7.13 -25.44 1.30
N LEU A 14 6.98 -25.64 -0.02
CA LEU A 14 7.27 -24.63 -1.03
C LEU A 14 5.94 -24.17 -1.63
N MET A 15 5.65 -22.88 -1.49
CA MET A 15 4.50 -22.24 -2.12
C MET A 15 5.00 -21.37 -3.28
N VAL A 16 4.53 -21.65 -4.49
CA VAL A 16 4.85 -20.87 -5.69
C VAL A 16 3.59 -20.16 -6.16
N LEU A 17 3.63 -18.83 -6.18
CA LEU A 17 2.54 -17.99 -6.66
C LEU A 17 2.96 -17.30 -7.97
N VAL A 18 2.14 -17.46 -9.00
CA VAL A 18 2.30 -16.74 -10.28
C VAL A 18 1.27 -15.62 -10.30
N ASP A 19 1.72 -14.37 -10.17
CA ASP A 19 0.84 -13.21 -10.11
C ASP A 19 0.07 -13.03 -11.43
N GLY A 20 -1.23 -12.80 -11.34
CA GLY A 20 -2.11 -12.62 -12.50
C GLY A 20 -2.20 -13.83 -13.45
N LEU A 21 -2.00 -15.06 -12.97
CA LEU A 21 -2.02 -16.27 -13.81
C LEU A 21 -3.38 -16.53 -14.49
N GLY A 22 -4.48 -16.24 -13.79
CA GLY A 22 -5.83 -16.44 -14.30
C GLY A 22 -6.21 -15.40 -15.35
N ASP A 23 -6.82 -15.86 -16.44
CA ASP A 23 -7.27 -15.00 -17.54
C ASP A 23 -8.56 -15.58 -18.17
N VAL A 24 -9.14 -14.84 -19.11
CA VAL A 24 -10.31 -15.25 -19.90
C VAL A 24 -9.89 -15.86 -21.23
N SER A 25 -10.83 -16.56 -21.88
CA SER A 25 -10.66 -17.00 -23.26
C SER A 25 -10.51 -15.80 -24.19
N VAL A 26 -9.50 -15.84 -25.07
CA VAL A 26 -9.19 -14.75 -26.02
C VAL A 26 -9.42 -15.25 -27.46
N PRO A 27 -10.26 -14.58 -28.27
CA PRO A 27 -10.54 -15.01 -29.65
C PRO A 27 -9.31 -15.16 -30.54
N ALA A 28 -8.33 -14.26 -30.38
CA ALA A 28 -7.06 -14.31 -31.12
C ALA A 28 -6.20 -15.55 -30.80
N LEU A 29 -6.49 -16.25 -29.70
CA LEU A 29 -5.83 -17.49 -29.28
C LEU A 29 -6.63 -18.75 -29.66
N GLY A 30 -7.70 -18.58 -30.46
CA GLY A 30 -8.67 -19.63 -30.77
C GLY A 30 -9.58 -19.93 -29.59
N ASP A 31 -10.09 -18.87 -28.93
CA ASP A 31 -10.97 -18.93 -27.75
C ASP A 31 -10.38 -19.68 -26.55
N ARG A 32 -9.04 -19.66 -26.42
CA ARG A 32 -8.27 -20.21 -25.29
C ARG A 32 -7.66 -19.10 -24.44
N THR A 33 -7.32 -19.44 -23.20
CA THR A 33 -6.56 -18.56 -22.29
C THR A 33 -5.07 -18.52 -22.67
N PRO A 34 -4.30 -17.48 -22.26
CA PRO A 34 -2.85 -17.47 -22.43
C PRO A 34 -2.15 -18.68 -21.80
N LEU A 35 -2.60 -19.14 -20.63
CA LEU A 35 -2.01 -20.30 -19.95
C LEU A 35 -2.20 -21.60 -20.74
N GLU A 36 -3.35 -21.78 -21.41
CA GLU A 36 -3.61 -22.96 -22.26
C GLU A 36 -2.79 -22.98 -23.55
N VAL A 37 -2.39 -21.81 -24.06
CA VAL A 37 -1.57 -21.72 -25.28
C VAL A 37 -0.07 -21.75 -24.96
N ALA A 38 0.32 -21.37 -23.75
CA ALA A 38 1.71 -21.38 -23.32
C ALA A 38 2.29 -22.81 -23.30
N HIS A 39 3.56 -22.95 -23.70
CA HIS A 39 4.27 -24.22 -23.59
C HIS A 39 4.81 -24.38 -22.16
N THR A 40 4.06 -25.08 -21.30
CA THR A 40 4.32 -25.21 -19.86
C THR A 40 4.54 -26.65 -19.38
N PRO A 41 5.50 -27.41 -19.96
CA PRO A 41 5.64 -28.85 -19.70
C PRO A 41 5.92 -29.19 -18.23
N ILE A 42 6.50 -28.28 -17.45
CA ILE A 42 6.74 -28.49 -16.01
C ILE A 42 5.44 -28.37 -15.21
N LEU A 43 4.59 -27.38 -15.52
CA LEU A 43 3.29 -27.22 -14.86
C LEU A 43 2.35 -28.36 -15.26
N ASP A 44 2.36 -28.76 -16.53
CA ASP A 44 1.59 -29.90 -17.03
C ASP A 44 1.98 -31.20 -16.33
N ALA A 45 3.29 -31.39 -16.08
CA ALA A 45 3.78 -32.53 -15.33
C ALA A 45 3.29 -32.51 -13.88
N ILE A 46 3.39 -31.37 -13.19
CA ILE A 46 2.89 -31.22 -11.80
C ILE A 46 1.38 -31.47 -11.73
N ALA A 47 0.63 -31.05 -12.75
CA ALA A 47 -0.81 -31.27 -12.86
C ALA A 47 -1.20 -32.73 -13.21
N GLY A 48 -0.22 -33.63 -13.39
CA GLY A 48 -0.45 -35.04 -13.74
C GLY A 48 -0.80 -35.28 -15.22
N ARG A 49 -0.52 -34.32 -16.11
CA ARG A 49 -0.83 -34.38 -17.55
C ARG A 49 0.31 -34.95 -18.41
N LEU A 50 1.47 -35.27 -17.84
CA LEU A 50 2.64 -35.82 -18.56
C LEU A 50 3.13 -37.18 -18.01
N TYR A 51 3.63 -37.98 -18.95
CA TYR A 51 4.11 -39.38 -18.94
C TYR A 51 5.14 -39.79 -17.82
N PRO A 52 5.38 -41.10 -17.59
CA PRO A 52 5.72 -41.74 -16.30
C PRO A 52 7.15 -41.52 -15.72
N TYR A 53 7.89 -40.50 -16.17
CA TYR A 53 9.28 -40.26 -15.75
C TYR A 53 9.48 -39.03 -14.86
N VAL A 54 8.38 -38.45 -14.35
CA VAL A 54 8.43 -37.31 -13.43
C VAL A 54 8.28 -37.82 -12.00
N GLY A 55 9.12 -37.34 -11.07
CA GLY A 55 9.17 -37.81 -9.68
C GLY A 55 7.81 -37.79 -8.97
N VAL A 56 7.70 -38.56 -7.88
CA VAL A 56 6.44 -38.91 -7.16
C VAL A 56 5.48 -37.73 -6.93
N CYS A 57 5.96 -36.49 -6.79
CA CYS A 57 5.14 -35.28 -6.66
C CYS A 57 4.23 -34.99 -7.89
N ALA A 58 4.66 -35.35 -9.10
CA ALA A 58 3.95 -35.08 -10.35
C ALA A 58 2.88 -36.14 -10.69
N ALA A 59 3.07 -37.39 -10.24
CA ALA A 59 2.10 -38.47 -10.45
C ALA A 59 0.92 -38.45 -9.45
N ALA A 60 1.04 -37.68 -8.36
CA ALA A 60 0.06 -37.61 -7.27
C ALA A 60 -0.47 -36.18 -7.01
N GLY A 61 -0.23 -35.24 -7.94
CA GLY A 61 -0.67 -33.85 -7.81
C GLY A 61 -2.19 -33.75 -7.71
N LEU A 62 -2.68 -32.99 -6.72
CA LEU A 62 -4.09 -32.63 -6.60
C LEU A 62 -4.31 -31.28 -7.28
N ASN A 63 -5.33 -31.21 -8.12
CA ASN A 63 -5.71 -30.00 -8.84
C ASN A 63 -7.02 -29.44 -8.27
N GLY A 64 -7.19 -28.13 -8.35
CA GLY A 64 -8.41 -27.46 -7.94
C GLY A 64 -8.45 -26.02 -8.43
N LEU A 65 -9.60 -25.38 -8.25
CA LEU A 65 -9.76 -23.94 -8.39
C LEU A 65 -9.63 -23.29 -7.02
N LEU A 66 -9.06 -22.09 -7.00
CA LEU A 66 -8.94 -21.28 -5.81
C LEU A 66 -9.58 -19.93 -6.08
N ASP A 67 -10.66 -19.63 -5.35
CA ASP A 67 -11.14 -18.27 -5.17
C ASP A 67 -10.38 -17.68 -3.97
N PRO A 68 -9.48 -16.69 -4.14
CA PRO A 68 -8.64 -16.23 -3.05
C PRO A 68 -9.42 -15.65 -1.87
N VAL A 69 -10.61 -15.09 -2.10
CA VAL A 69 -11.42 -14.48 -1.03
C VAL A 69 -12.84 -15.05 -1.00
N GLU A 70 -13.55 -14.99 -2.13
CA GLU A 70 -14.85 -15.63 -2.33
C GLU A 70 -15.15 -15.77 -3.83
N PRO A 71 -16.03 -16.71 -4.22
CA PRO A 71 -16.45 -16.87 -5.60
C PRO A 71 -17.01 -15.56 -6.19
N GLY A 72 -16.47 -15.15 -7.33
CA GLY A 72 -16.92 -13.97 -8.07
C GLY A 72 -16.44 -12.62 -7.55
N LEU A 73 -15.66 -12.57 -6.46
CA LEU A 73 -15.07 -11.32 -5.95
C LEU A 73 -13.69 -11.08 -6.56
N ALA A 74 -13.58 -10.00 -7.34
CA ALA A 74 -12.28 -9.47 -7.73
C ALA A 74 -11.55 -8.93 -6.48
N CYS A 75 -10.38 -9.49 -6.19
CA CYS A 75 -9.55 -9.08 -5.06
C CYS A 75 -8.22 -8.47 -5.54
N GLY A 76 -7.65 -7.60 -4.72
CA GLY A 76 -6.30 -7.09 -4.95
C GLY A 76 -5.25 -8.07 -4.42
N SER A 77 -4.00 -7.91 -4.87
CA SER A 77 -2.88 -8.76 -4.43
C SER A 77 -2.74 -8.80 -2.90
N ASP A 78 -2.97 -7.69 -2.22
CA ASP A 78 -2.97 -7.56 -0.76
C ASP A 78 -3.95 -8.52 -0.07
N THR A 79 -5.25 -8.46 -0.39
CA THR A 79 -6.23 -9.35 0.24
C THR A 79 -6.06 -10.80 -0.19
N ALA A 80 -5.65 -11.04 -1.45
CA ALA A 80 -5.35 -12.38 -1.94
C ALA A 80 -4.19 -13.04 -1.17
N HIS A 81 -3.08 -12.31 -0.96
CA HIS A 81 -1.93 -12.84 -0.22
C HIS A 81 -2.30 -13.11 1.25
N MET A 82 -3.09 -12.25 1.89
CA MET A 82 -3.56 -12.50 3.26
C MET A 82 -4.33 -13.82 3.37
N SER A 83 -5.29 -14.06 2.47
CA SER A 83 -6.03 -15.32 2.44
C SER A 83 -5.14 -16.53 2.19
N LEU A 84 -4.17 -16.41 1.26
CA LEU A 84 -3.21 -17.46 0.94
C LEU A 84 -2.35 -17.85 2.17
N PHE A 85 -2.05 -16.89 3.04
CA PHE A 85 -1.36 -17.14 4.31
C PHE A 85 -2.28 -17.52 5.48
N GLY A 86 -3.58 -17.73 5.22
CA GLY A 86 -4.55 -18.22 6.20
C GLY A 86 -5.24 -17.14 7.04
N TYR A 87 -5.10 -15.86 6.69
CA TYR A 87 -5.79 -14.76 7.36
C TYR A 87 -7.07 -14.40 6.60
N ASP A 88 -8.21 -14.32 7.30
CA ASP A 88 -9.43 -13.78 6.71
C ASP A 88 -9.27 -12.28 6.46
N PRO A 89 -9.24 -11.81 5.20
CA PRO A 89 -9.12 -10.38 4.92
C PRO A 89 -10.30 -9.59 5.47
N ARG A 90 -11.50 -10.14 5.61
CA ARG A 90 -12.64 -9.38 6.18
C ARG A 90 -12.40 -9.00 7.64
N ILE A 91 -11.63 -9.82 8.36
CA ILE A 91 -11.31 -9.62 9.76
C ILE A 91 -10.03 -8.79 9.92
N HIS A 92 -9.00 -9.09 9.14
CA HIS A 92 -7.64 -8.57 9.38
C HIS A 92 -7.22 -7.48 8.39
N TYR A 93 -7.81 -7.44 7.19
CA TYR A 93 -7.49 -6.39 6.24
C TYR A 93 -8.10 -5.09 6.76
N ARG A 94 -7.22 -4.13 7.02
CA ARG A 94 -7.64 -2.76 7.26
C ARG A 94 -7.39 -1.90 6.04
N GLY A 95 -6.40 -2.25 5.19
CA GLY A 95 -6.22 -1.73 3.84
C GLY A 95 -4.76 -1.57 3.42
N ARG A 96 -4.51 -0.89 2.29
CA ARG A 96 -3.20 -0.90 1.61
C ARG A 96 -2.09 -0.06 2.25
N GLY A 97 -2.41 0.96 3.04
CA GLY A 97 -1.40 1.90 3.55
C GLY A 97 -0.28 1.21 4.32
N ALA A 98 -0.62 0.26 5.19
CA ALA A 98 0.37 -0.51 5.95
C ALA A 98 1.29 -1.34 5.05
N PHE A 99 0.75 -2.06 4.06
CA PHE A 99 1.56 -2.86 3.13
C PHE A 99 2.52 -2.00 2.30
N GLU A 100 2.05 -0.87 1.77
CA GLU A 100 2.91 0.03 0.98
C GLU A 100 3.97 0.71 1.85
N SER A 101 3.63 1.14 3.07
CA SER A 101 4.60 1.73 4.02
C SER A 101 5.66 0.73 4.47
N MET A 102 5.27 -0.50 4.81
CA MET A 102 6.22 -1.57 5.11
C MET A 102 7.09 -1.92 3.90
N GLY A 103 6.51 -1.95 2.70
CA GLY A 103 7.24 -2.14 1.44
C GLY A 103 8.24 -1.01 1.14
N ALA A 104 7.96 0.21 1.59
CA ALA A 104 8.89 1.35 1.54
C ALA A 104 9.94 1.35 2.67
N GLY A 105 9.96 0.32 3.51
CA GLY A 105 10.93 0.16 4.61
C GLY A 105 10.55 0.88 5.90
N ILE A 106 9.29 1.27 6.09
CA ILE A 106 8.80 1.82 7.37
C ILE A 106 8.43 0.66 8.30
N SER A 107 9.17 0.52 9.41
CA SER A 107 8.79 -0.42 10.46
C SER A 107 7.52 0.05 11.17
N MET A 108 6.54 -0.85 11.24
CA MET A 108 5.25 -0.63 11.89
C MET A 108 5.07 -1.57 13.08
N ALA A 109 4.45 -1.07 14.14
CA ALA A 109 4.00 -1.83 15.31
C ALA A 109 2.46 -1.93 15.33
N PRO A 110 1.89 -2.91 16.03
CA PRO A 110 0.45 -2.96 16.30
C PRO A 110 -0.06 -1.63 16.86
N GLY A 111 -1.11 -1.09 16.24
CA GLY A 111 -1.70 0.21 16.60
C GLY A 111 -1.14 1.44 15.87
N ASP A 112 -0.02 1.31 15.14
CA ASP A 112 0.48 2.39 14.27
C ASP A 112 -0.47 2.60 13.09
N ILE A 113 -0.70 3.84 12.66
CA ILE A 113 -1.36 4.14 11.39
C ILE A 113 -0.34 4.44 10.30
N ALA A 114 -0.61 3.98 9.08
CA ALA A 114 0.17 4.28 7.90
C ALA A 114 -0.68 4.95 6.83
N PHE A 115 -0.02 5.67 5.95
CA PHE A 115 -0.60 6.38 4.84
C PHE A 115 0.28 6.18 3.63
N LYS A 116 -0.30 5.63 2.57
CA LYS A 116 0.25 5.81 1.24
C LYS A 116 -0.04 7.23 0.81
N CYS A 117 1.00 8.00 0.57
CA CYS A 117 0.95 9.41 0.19
C CYS A 117 1.55 9.66 -1.21
N ASN A 118 1.16 10.79 -1.81
CA ASN A 118 1.66 11.25 -3.10
C ASN A 118 2.18 12.68 -2.99
N PHE A 119 3.42 12.91 -3.39
CA PHE A 119 3.88 14.25 -3.74
C PHE A 119 3.04 14.80 -4.88
N ALA A 120 2.57 16.04 -4.71
CA ALA A 120 1.59 16.66 -5.58
C ALA A 120 1.96 18.12 -5.89
N THR A 121 1.07 18.83 -6.55
CA THR A 121 1.19 20.27 -6.77
C THR A 121 -0.09 20.93 -6.29
N LEU A 122 0.02 21.70 -5.22
CA LEU A 122 -1.03 22.51 -4.64
C LEU A 122 -0.83 23.97 -5.05
N ASP A 123 -1.91 24.69 -5.34
CA ASP A 123 -1.92 26.14 -5.36
C ASP A 123 -2.24 26.66 -3.95
N THR A 124 -1.27 27.35 -3.33
CA THR A 124 -1.37 27.77 -1.93
C THR A 124 -2.34 28.93 -1.73
N GLY A 125 -2.60 29.73 -2.77
CA GLY A 125 -3.58 30.81 -2.71
C GLY A 125 -5.02 30.31 -2.64
N SER A 126 -5.35 29.27 -3.41
CA SER A 126 -6.71 28.69 -3.45
C SER A 126 -6.90 27.43 -2.61
N GLY A 127 -5.83 26.75 -2.22
CA GLY A 127 -5.90 25.42 -1.59
C GLY A 127 -6.28 24.31 -2.57
N VAL A 128 -6.23 24.57 -3.88
CA VAL A 128 -6.58 23.61 -4.93
C VAL A 128 -5.39 22.74 -5.31
N VAL A 129 -5.64 21.44 -5.39
CA VAL A 129 -4.69 20.44 -5.88
C VAL A 129 -4.67 20.51 -7.39
N VAL A 130 -3.69 21.21 -7.96
CA VAL A 130 -3.54 21.36 -9.41
C VAL A 130 -3.20 20.03 -10.06
N ARG A 131 -2.30 19.25 -9.45
CA ARG A 131 -1.92 17.90 -9.91
C ARG A 131 -1.69 16.97 -8.73
N ARG A 132 -2.33 15.81 -8.73
CA ARG A 132 -2.15 14.77 -7.71
C ARG A 132 -0.80 14.07 -7.76
N ARG A 133 -0.08 14.20 -8.87
CA ARG A 133 1.25 13.62 -9.10
C ARG A 133 2.18 14.74 -9.52
N ALA A 134 3.10 15.10 -8.62
CA ALA A 134 4.03 16.22 -8.79
C ALA A 134 4.84 16.10 -10.08
N ASP A 135 5.45 14.94 -10.29
CA ASP A 135 6.26 14.62 -11.46
C ASP A 135 6.36 13.08 -11.59
N ARG A 136 6.56 12.58 -12.82
CA ARG A 136 6.93 11.17 -13.01
C ARG A 136 8.43 10.95 -12.75
N ASN A 137 9.27 11.94 -13.04
CA ASN A 137 10.71 11.88 -12.79
C ASN A 137 11.07 12.47 -11.42
N PHE A 138 10.40 11.99 -10.37
CA PHE A 138 10.51 12.57 -9.02
C PHE A 138 11.59 11.89 -8.14
N GLU A 139 12.22 10.83 -8.64
CA GLU A 139 13.19 9.99 -7.91
C GLU A 139 14.39 10.75 -7.34
N HIS A 140 14.77 11.85 -7.99
CA HIS A 140 15.89 12.68 -7.55
C HIS A 140 15.53 13.67 -6.42
N LEU A 141 14.23 13.92 -6.19
CA LEU A 141 13.75 14.87 -5.17
C LEU A 141 13.06 14.18 -4.00
N GLY A 142 12.37 13.06 -4.28
CA GLY A 142 11.59 12.33 -3.28
C GLY A 142 12.35 11.96 -2.02
N PRO A 143 13.58 11.39 -2.10
CA PRO A 143 14.37 11.07 -0.92
C PRO A 143 14.69 12.28 -0.03
N GLU A 144 15.12 13.40 -0.61
CA GLU A 144 15.46 14.62 0.12
C GLU A 144 14.22 15.22 0.81
N LEU A 145 13.10 15.28 0.11
CA LEU A 145 11.84 15.78 0.68
C LEU A 145 11.32 14.85 1.78
N CYS A 146 11.39 13.52 1.61
CA CYS A 146 11.00 12.58 2.66
C CYS A 146 11.89 12.70 3.89
N GLN A 147 13.19 12.98 3.72
CA GLN A 147 14.12 13.20 4.84
C GLN A 147 13.73 14.43 5.66
N ALA A 148 13.24 15.50 5.01
CA ALA A 148 12.73 16.68 5.72
C ALA A 148 11.42 16.41 6.50
N LEU A 149 10.65 15.40 6.10
CA LEU A 149 9.39 15.00 6.75
C LEU A 149 9.57 13.90 7.80
N ASP A 150 10.66 13.14 7.77
CA ASP A 150 10.91 12.07 8.72
C ASP A 150 11.17 12.65 10.11
N GLY A 151 10.44 12.18 11.12
CA GLY A 151 10.54 12.71 12.48
C GLY A 151 9.81 14.03 12.72
N LEU A 152 8.94 14.46 11.79
CA LEU A 152 8.09 15.65 11.93
C LEU A 152 7.38 15.66 13.29
N ARG A 153 7.36 16.83 13.93
CA ARG A 153 6.69 17.05 15.22
C ARG A 153 5.31 17.62 15.00
N LEU A 154 4.35 17.10 15.76
CA LEU A 154 2.97 17.58 15.80
C LEU A 154 2.78 18.33 17.12
N PRO A 155 2.73 19.67 17.13
CA PRO A 155 2.64 20.47 18.36
C PRO A 155 1.50 20.08 19.31
N ASN A 156 0.32 19.72 18.79
CA ASN A 156 -0.81 19.32 19.64
C ASN A 156 -0.81 17.80 19.95
N PHE A 157 0.07 17.03 19.30
CA PHE A 157 0.20 15.58 19.46
C PHE A 157 1.66 15.16 19.76
N PRO A 158 2.26 15.65 20.85
CA PRO A 158 3.70 15.47 21.13
C PRO A 158 4.09 14.02 21.45
N GLU A 159 3.14 13.16 21.83
CA GLU A 159 3.35 11.75 22.10
C GLU A 159 3.38 10.90 20.81
N HIS A 160 3.07 11.50 19.66
CA HIS A 160 2.99 10.82 18.38
C HIS A 160 4.26 11.05 17.55
N CYS A 161 4.79 9.97 17.00
CA CYS A 161 6.00 9.98 16.18
C CYS A 161 5.65 9.78 14.71
N VAL A 162 6.08 10.70 13.85
CA VAL A 162 5.92 10.59 12.39
C VAL A 162 7.16 9.98 11.76
N LYS A 163 6.97 8.98 10.89
CA LYS A 163 8.01 8.40 10.04
C LYS A 163 7.65 8.63 8.57
N CYS A 164 8.62 8.99 7.75
CA CYS A 164 8.43 9.16 6.31
C CYS A 164 9.53 8.45 5.53
N ARG A 165 9.13 7.68 4.51
CA ARG A 165 10.06 7.05 3.57
C ARG A 165 9.59 7.25 2.14
N TYR A 166 10.57 7.53 1.30
CA TYR A 166 10.39 7.57 -0.14
C TYR A 166 10.05 6.17 -0.67
N ALA A 167 9.11 6.09 -1.60
CA ALA A 167 8.79 4.85 -2.31
C ALA A 167 9.31 4.93 -3.75
N THR A 168 8.43 5.09 -4.73
CA THR A 168 8.78 5.21 -6.16
C THR A 168 8.03 6.36 -6.80
N GLU A 169 8.64 6.98 -7.81
CA GLU A 169 8.12 8.18 -8.48
C GLU A 169 7.64 9.24 -7.46
N HIS A 170 6.37 9.64 -7.54
CA HIS A 170 5.74 10.63 -6.67
C HIS A 170 5.26 10.05 -5.33
N ARG A 171 5.51 8.77 -5.04
CA ARG A 171 4.93 8.08 -3.88
C ARG A 171 5.85 8.11 -2.67
N CYS A 172 5.25 8.23 -1.49
CA CYS A 172 5.93 8.02 -0.22
C CYS A 172 5.00 7.32 0.77
N GLY A 173 5.61 6.63 1.73
CA GLY A 173 4.92 6.12 2.91
C GLY A 173 5.06 7.13 4.05
N ILE A 174 3.99 7.31 4.80
CA ILE A 174 4.02 8.00 6.09
C ILE A 174 3.43 7.06 7.12
N ALA A 175 4.03 6.96 8.30
CA ALA A 175 3.44 6.28 9.43
C ALA A 175 3.44 7.16 10.67
N VAL A 176 2.44 6.99 11.51
CA VAL A 176 2.33 7.64 12.81
C VAL A 176 2.21 6.56 13.87
N SER A 177 3.11 6.62 14.85
CA SER A 177 3.08 5.78 16.04
C SER A 177 2.66 6.62 17.24
N GLY A 178 1.79 6.11 18.10
CA GLY A 178 1.39 6.81 19.32
C GLY A 178 0.09 6.26 19.92
N PRO A 179 -0.36 6.80 21.05
CA PRO A 179 -1.54 6.30 21.74
C PRO A 179 -2.84 6.61 20.98
N SER A 180 -3.83 5.74 21.17
CA SER A 180 -5.24 5.95 20.82
C SER A 180 -5.54 6.25 19.36
N LEU A 181 -4.73 5.74 18.43
CA LEU A 181 -4.93 5.91 16.99
C LEU A 181 -6.08 5.02 16.46
N SER A 182 -6.80 5.54 15.45
CA SER A 182 -7.91 4.85 14.77
C SER A 182 -7.71 4.84 13.25
N ASP A 183 -8.09 3.76 12.57
CA ASP A 183 -8.17 3.68 11.10
C ASP A 183 -9.49 4.23 10.56
N ALA A 184 -10.50 4.41 11.42
CA ALA A 184 -11.82 4.93 11.10
C ALA A 184 -11.83 6.46 10.93
N VAL A 185 -10.98 6.98 10.06
CA VAL A 185 -10.94 8.40 9.66
C VAL A 185 -10.98 8.50 8.14
N GLN A 186 -11.12 9.68 7.52
CA GLN A 186 -11.19 9.94 6.05
C GLN A 186 -9.87 10.49 5.45
N GLY A 187 -9.67 10.27 4.14
CA GLY A 187 -8.45 10.70 3.45
C GLY A 187 -8.51 12.18 3.11
N THR A 188 -7.36 12.86 2.99
CA THR A 188 -7.30 14.26 2.54
C THR A 188 -7.13 14.40 1.01
N ASP A 189 -6.87 13.29 0.29
CA ASP A 189 -6.75 13.28 -1.18
C ASP A 189 -8.12 13.50 -1.85
N PRO A 190 -8.29 14.51 -2.73
CA PRO A 190 -9.55 14.75 -3.43
C PRO A 190 -9.87 13.76 -4.56
N LEU A 191 -8.99 12.79 -4.83
CA LEU A 191 -9.10 11.74 -5.84
C LEU A 191 -9.08 12.22 -7.30
N LYS A 192 -9.26 13.52 -7.56
CA LYS A 192 -9.14 14.16 -8.88
C LYS A 192 -8.31 15.44 -8.81
N ASP A 193 -7.65 15.76 -9.90
CA ASP A 193 -6.96 17.04 -10.08
C ASP A 193 -7.98 18.19 -10.12
N ALA A 194 -7.49 19.40 -9.87
CA ALA A 194 -8.25 20.66 -9.85
C ALA A 194 -9.38 20.69 -8.80
N LEU A 195 -9.22 19.98 -7.69
CA LEU A 195 -10.13 20.01 -6.55
C LEU A 195 -9.43 20.49 -5.27
N PRO A 196 -10.16 21.08 -4.30
CA PRO A 196 -9.59 21.45 -3.01
C PRO A 196 -9.02 20.25 -2.26
N LEU A 197 -7.91 20.45 -1.55
CA LEU A 197 -7.42 19.47 -0.58
C LEU A 197 -8.49 19.27 0.50
N LEU A 198 -8.79 18.01 0.83
CA LEU A 198 -9.82 17.69 1.81
C LEU A 198 -9.25 17.77 3.24
N ARG A 199 -10.14 17.96 4.22
CA ARG A 199 -9.81 17.74 5.63
C ARG A 199 -10.22 16.32 6.02
N CYS A 200 -9.40 15.72 6.87
CA CYS A 200 -9.71 14.44 7.49
C CYS A 200 -10.91 14.61 8.41
N VAL A 201 -11.87 13.69 8.31
CA VAL A 201 -13.04 13.59 9.18
C VAL A 201 -13.13 12.18 9.74
N PRO A 202 -13.66 11.97 10.96
CA PRO A 202 -13.87 10.63 11.48
C PRO A 202 -14.95 9.88 10.67
N GLU A 203 -14.78 8.58 10.50
CA GLU A 203 -15.77 7.70 9.84
C GLU A 203 -16.79 7.11 10.83
N ASP A 204 -16.48 7.15 12.13
CA ASP A 204 -17.37 6.74 13.21
C ASP A 204 -17.42 7.78 14.36
N GLY A 205 -18.24 7.49 15.37
CA GLY A 205 -18.43 8.37 16.53
C GLY A 205 -17.43 8.16 17.67
N SER A 206 -16.34 7.41 17.47
CA SER A 206 -15.37 7.13 18.53
C SER A 206 -14.48 8.34 18.83
N ALA A 207 -14.04 8.46 20.08
CA ALA A 207 -13.12 9.53 20.49
C ALA A 207 -11.75 9.37 19.80
N GLU A 208 -11.33 8.13 19.58
CA GLU A 208 -10.10 7.75 18.88
C GLU A 208 -10.14 8.19 17.42
N ALA A 209 -11.27 8.01 16.71
CA ALA A 209 -11.43 8.50 15.34
C ALA A 209 -11.42 10.03 15.28
N ALA A 210 -12.11 10.71 16.20
CA ALA A 210 -12.12 12.18 16.25
C ALA A 210 -10.72 12.74 16.47
N MET A 211 -9.99 12.22 17.48
CA MET A 211 -8.61 12.60 17.77
C MET A 211 -7.69 12.33 16.59
N THR A 212 -7.79 11.13 15.99
CA THR A 212 -6.95 10.77 14.85
C THR A 212 -7.23 11.65 13.63
N ALA A 213 -8.48 12.08 13.42
CA ALA A 213 -8.81 13.00 12.34
C ALA A 213 -8.16 14.38 12.54
N GLU A 214 -8.17 14.90 13.77
CA GLU A 214 -7.47 16.13 14.14
C GLU A 214 -5.95 16.00 13.96
N LEU A 215 -5.37 14.89 14.39
CA LEU A 215 -3.95 14.58 14.20
C LEU A 215 -3.56 14.56 12.73
N VAL A 216 -4.33 13.87 11.88
CA VAL A 216 -4.05 13.79 10.44
C VAL A 216 -4.15 15.16 9.77
N ASN A 217 -5.09 15.98 10.23
CA ASN A 217 -5.26 17.35 9.78
C ASN A 217 -4.03 18.22 10.13
N GLU A 218 -3.52 18.13 11.36
CA GLU A 218 -2.28 18.81 11.77
C GLU A 218 -1.05 18.29 11.01
N LEU A 219 -0.94 16.98 10.85
CA LEU A 219 0.09 16.35 10.02
C LEU A 219 0.07 16.89 8.59
N SER A 220 -1.12 17.05 8.00
CA SER A 220 -1.26 17.64 6.67
C SER A 220 -0.80 19.09 6.61
N ASP A 221 -1.10 19.87 7.65
CA ASP A 221 -0.71 21.28 7.72
C ASP A 221 0.80 21.46 7.91
N GLU A 222 1.42 20.66 8.80
CA GLU A 222 2.86 20.71 9.05
C GLU A 222 3.70 20.20 7.87
N ILE A 223 3.25 19.13 7.19
CA ILE A 223 3.93 18.65 5.97
C ILE A 223 3.90 19.73 4.89
N ARG A 224 2.75 20.39 4.70
CA ARG A 224 2.64 21.50 3.75
C ARG A 224 3.63 22.60 4.12
N ARG A 225 3.66 23.04 5.38
CA ARG A 225 4.57 24.09 5.86
C ARG A 225 6.04 23.76 5.57
N VAL A 226 6.50 22.58 5.99
CA VAL A 226 7.89 22.14 5.78
C VAL A 226 8.26 22.13 4.29
N LEU A 227 7.36 21.67 3.43
CA LEU A 227 7.64 21.57 2.01
C LEU A 227 7.53 22.89 1.26
N GLU A 228 6.64 23.79 1.68
CA GLU A 228 6.59 25.15 1.14
C GLU A 228 7.89 25.91 1.40
N GLU A 229 8.47 25.70 2.58
CA GLU A 229 9.73 26.32 3.01
C GLU A 229 10.97 25.60 2.47
N HIS A 230 10.84 24.37 1.96
CA HIS A 230 12.00 23.56 1.55
C HIS A 230 12.75 24.16 0.34
N PRO A 231 14.10 24.24 0.36
CA PRO A 231 14.90 24.84 -0.71
C PRO A 231 14.60 24.31 -2.12
N VAL A 232 14.39 22.99 -2.25
CA VAL A 232 13.98 22.34 -3.51
C VAL A 232 12.73 22.98 -4.11
N ASN A 233 11.71 23.24 -3.29
CA ASN A 233 10.46 23.82 -3.77
C ASN A 233 10.59 25.32 -4.02
N GLN A 234 11.42 26.04 -3.24
CA GLN A 234 11.76 27.43 -3.53
C GLN A 234 12.40 27.58 -4.92
N GLN A 235 13.44 26.78 -5.22
CA GLN A 235 14.12 26.79 -6.54
C GLN A 235 13.17 26.44 -7.70
N ARG A 236 12.26 25.48 -7.48
CA ARG A 236 11.28 25.09 -8.51
C ARG A 236 10.27 26.20 -8.81
N ARG A 237 9.88 27.00 -7.81
CA ARG A 237 9.02 28.17 -8.01
C ARG A 237 9.73 29.23 -8.86
N GLU A 238 11.01 29.50 -8.59
CA GLU A 238 11.81 30.48 -9.33
C GLU A 238 12.01 30.10 -10.81
N GLN A 239 12.17 28.80 -11.11
CA GLN A 239 12.41 28.32 -12.47
C GLN A 239 11.15 28.27 -13.36
N ALA A 240 10.01 28.80 -12.92
CA ALA A 240 8.71 28.80 -13.61
C ALA A 240 8.23 27.41 -14.10
N ARG A 241 8.88 26.32 -13.67
CA ARG A 241 8.39 24.96 -13.78
C ARG A 241 7.27 24.81 -12.77
N HIS A 242 6.07 25.33 -13.11
CA HIS A 242 4.83 25.31 -12.30
C HIS A 242 5.14 25.09 -10.82
N GLY A 243 5.45 26.18 -10.10
CA GLY A 243 5.96 26.10 -8.73
C GLY A 243 5.24 25.01 -7.92
N MET A 244 5.97 23.94 -7.56
CA MET A 244 5.41 22.94 -6.67
C MET A 244 5.34 23.59 -5.30
N ALA A 245 4.13 23.94 -4.89
CA ALA A 245 3.92 24.64 -3.63
C ALA A 245 3.33 23.76 -2.53
N ALA A 246 3.22 22.43 -2.70
CA ALA A 246 3.04 21.51 -1.58
C ALA A 246 3.35 20.08 -2.00
N ALA A 247 3.88 19.21 -1.12
CA ALA A 247 3.38 17.84 -1.19
C ALA A 247 1.98 17.86 -0.62
N MET A 248 1.08 17.21 -1.33
CA MET A 248 -0.08 16.72 -0.65
C MET A 248 0.33 15.59 0.27
N VAL A 249 -0.07 15.70 1.52
CA VAL A 249 -0.37 14.51 2.30
C VAL A 249 -1.66 13.99 1.70
N ALA A 250 -1.59 12.85 1.05
CA ALA A 250 -2.76 12.17 0.49
C ALA A 250 -2.89 10.87 1.28
N PRO A 251 -3.57 10.81 2.43
CA PRO A 251 -3.65 9.61 3.24
C PRO A 251 -4.63 8.62 2.62
N THR A 252 -4.09 7.66 1.88
CA THR A 252 -4.71 6.34 1.79
C THR A 252 -4.27 5.55 3.01
N LYS A 253 -5.19 5.38 3.96
CA LYS A 253 -4.95 5.06 5.38
C LYS A 253 -4.44 3.64 5.62
N ILE A 254 -4.09 3.33 6.87
CA ILE A 254 -4.55 2.19 7.69
C ILE A 254 -3.62 1.83 8.84
N ILE A 255 -4.23 1.36 9.94
CA ILE A 255 -3.58 0.74 11.10
C ILE A 255 -2.86 -0.56 10.72
N ALA A 256 -1.57 -0.70 11.07
CA ALA A 256 -0.95 -2.01 11.18
C ALA A 256 -1.53 -2.72 12.40
N GLY A 257 -2.43 -3.69 12.17
CA GLY A 257 -2.87 -4.70 13.15
C GLY A 257 -3.37 -4.17 14.51
N ARG A 258 -4.66 -4.37 14.82
CA ARG A 258 -5.06 -4.55 16.22
C ARG A 258 -4.68 -5.96 16.67
#